data_AF-A0ABD3V7Y1-F1
#
_entry.id   AF-A0ABD3V7Y1-F1
#
_cell.length_a   1.000
_cell.length_b   1.000
_cell.length_c   1.000
_cell.angle_alpha   90.00
_cell.angle_beta   90.00
_cell.angle_gamma   90.00
#
_symmetry.space_group_name_H-M   'P 1'
#
loop_
_entity.id
_entity.type
_entity.pdbx_description
1 polymer ?
#
loop_
_entity_poly.entity_id
_entity_poly.type
_entity_poly.pdbx_seq_one_letter_code
_entity_poly.pdbx_strand_id
1 'polypeptide(L)'
;MGIIFIFTLLLGVASSQNSHGLTLDQVIDLVVTDLDKNHDGIITKLELEEELVTRWEQDGDNCVSRHEFEKQWVATYHDHPNTVNEFFHRIDQNGNGCLESSDIDVHFGTLDTNGDGIATLDEFRTFMHHAHPEGNHGHGG
;
A
#
# COMPACT_ATOMS: atom_id res chain seq x y z
N MET A 1 11.81 5.70 1.23
CA MET A 1 11.07 6.50 0.24
C MET A 1 9.93 5.71 -0.39
N GLY A 2 9.68 4.43 -0.05
CA GLY A 2 8.78 3.59 -0.85
C GLY A 2 7.32 3.42 -0.40
N ILE A 3 6.81 4.20 0.56
CA ILE A 3 5.39 4.12 0.94
C ILE A 3 4.45 4.65 -0.17
N ILE A 4 4.93 5.52 -1.09
CA ILE A 4 4.11 6.07 -2.19
C ILE A 4 3.56 4.96 -3.11
N PHE A 5 4.34 3.93 -3.38
CA PHE A 5 4.00 2.97 -4.43
C PHE A 5 2.81 2.09 -4.03
N ILE A 6 2.69 1.75 -2.76
CA ILE A 6 1.61 0.91 -2.23
C ILE A 6 0.26 1.63 -2.37
N PHE A 7 0.19 2.89 -1.96
CA PHE A 7 -1.04 3.68 -2.01
C PHE A 7 -1.41 4.09 -3.43
N THR A 8 -0.44 4.29 -4.32
CA THR A 8 -0.75 4.59 -5.73
C THR A 8 -1.27 3.38 -6.50
N LEU A 9 -0.86 2.16 -6.13
CA LEU A 9 -1.25 0.91 -6.79
C LEU A 9 -2.57 0.32 -6.25
N LEU A 10 -2.79 0.30 -4.92
CA LEU A 10 -4.05 -0.17 -4.33
C LEU A 10 -5.27 0.66 -4.75
N LEU A 11 -5.06 1.92 -5.13
CA LEU A 11 -6.13 2.88 -5.38
C LEU A 11 -6.50 3.07 -6.86
N GLY A 12 -5.97 2.21 -7.73
CA GLY A 12 -6.43 2.10 -9.11
C GLY A 12 -6.19 3.37 -9.91
N VAL A 13 -4.99 3.95 -9.81
CA VAL A 13 -4.56 4.95 -10.78
C VAL A 13 -4.04 4.22 -12.01
N ALA A 14 -5.00 3.78 -12.83
CA ALA A 14 -4.78 3.66 -14.27
C ALA A 14 -4.48 5.06 -14.83
N SER A 15 -3.26 5.56 -14.63
CA SER A 15 -2.75 6.71 -15.36
C SER A 15 -1.47 6.27 -16.03
N SER A 16 -1.51 6.30 -17.35
CA SER A 16 -0.53 5.83 -18.32
C SER A 16 0.80 6.60 -18.30
N GLN A 17 1.41 6.78 -17.13
CA GLN A 17 2.63 7.58 -16.97
C GLN A 17 3.64 6.92 -16.03
N ASN A 18 3.90 5.62 -16.19
CA ASN A 18 5.26 5.15 -15.94
C ASN A 18 6.09 5.44 -17.19
N SER A 19 6.73 6.60 -17.24
CA SER A 19 7.79 6.95 -18.20
C SER A 19 9.08 6.15 -18.00
N HIS A 20 9.06 5.14 -17.13
CA HIS A 20 10.09 4.12 -16.97
C HIS A 20 9.49 2.81 -17.50
N GLY A 21 10.10 2.20 -18.52
CA GLY A 21 9.65 0.92 -19.10
C GLY A 21 9.84 -0.29 -18.18
N LEU A 22 9.39 -0.18 -16.93
CA LEU A 22 9.39 -1.26 -15.95
C LEU A 22 8.11 -2.07 -16.09
N THR A 23 8.24 -3.40 -16.09
CA THR A 23 7.11 -4.32 -16.14
C THR A 23 6.36 -4.34 -14.80
N LEU A 24 5.11 -4.84 -14.81
CA LEU A 24 4.32 -5.03 -13.58
C LEU A 24 5.11 -5.83 -12.53
N ASP A 25 5.81 -6.89 -12.95
CA ASP A 25 6.61 -7.72 -12.05
C ASP A 25 7.80 -6.96 -11.43
N GLN A 26 8.46 -6.08 -12.20
CA GLN A 26 9.54 -5.23 -11.66
C GLN A 26 9.02 -4.20 -10.66
N VAL A 27 7.80 -3.69 -10.85
CA VAL A 27 7.17 -2.77 -9.89
C VAL A 27 6.77 -3.52 -8.62
N ILE A 28 6.21 -4.72 -8.77
CA ILE A 28 5.86 -5.59 -7.63
C ILE A 28 7.10 -5.90 -6.79
N ASP A 29 8.20 -6.30 -7.41
CA ASP A 29 9.45 -6.63 -6.73
C ASP A 29 10.00 -5.42 -5.93
N LEU A 30 9.90 -4.23 -6.52
CA LEU A 30 10.35 -2.98 -5.90
C LEU A 30 9.46 -2.58 -4.71
N VAL A 31 8.15 -2.81 -4.81
CA VAL A 31 7.19 -2.56 -3.72
C VAL A 31 7.37 -3.56 -2.59
N VAL A 32 7.44 -4.85 -2.91
CA VAL A 32 7.61 -5.90 -1.91
C VAL A 32 8.94 -5.73 -1.18
N THR A 33 10.02 -5.38 -1.88
CA THR A 33 11.32 -5.09 -1.22
C THR A 33 11.25 -3.88 -0.28
N ASP A 34 10.41 -2.87 -0.55
CA ASP A 34 10.27 -1.74 0.39
C ASP A 34 9.43 -2.12 1.62
N LEU A 35 8.48 -3.04 1.48
CA LEU A 35 7.63 -3.55 2.54
C LEU A 35 8.30 -4.61 3.41
N ASP A 36 9.01 -5.55 2.79
CA ASP A 36 9.74 -6.63 3.43
C ASP A 36 11.03 -6.12 4.07
N LYS A 37 10.88 -5.45 5.23
CA LYS A 37 11.99 -4.80 5.94
C LYS A 37 13.00 -5.81 6.47
N ASN A 38 12.51 -6.96 6.96
CA ASN A 38 13.36 -8.00 7.50
C ASN A 38 13.98 -8.88 6.39
N HIS A 39 13.54 -8.71 5.14
CA HIS A 39 13.97 -9.43 3.94
C HIS A 39 13.77 -10.95 4.07
N ASP A 40 12.72 -11.37 4.77
CA ASP A 40 12.36 -12.77 4.97
C ASP A 40 11.45 -13.33 3.85
N GLY A 41 11.04 -12.47 2.91
CA GLY A 41 10.18 -12.79 1.77
C GLY A 41 8.69 -12.83 2.11
N ILE A 42 8.29 -12.38 3.30
CA ILE A 42 6.93 -12.41 3.80
C ILE A 42 6.57 -11.01 4.29
N ILE A 43 5.40 -10.51 3.88
CA ILE A 43 4.86 -9.25 4.41
C ILE A 43 3.85 -9.61 5.49
N THR A 44 4.19 -9.33 6.74
CA THR A 44 3.29 -9.53 7.87
C THR A 44 2.41 -8.31 8.13
N LYS A 45 1.24 -8.52 8.75
CA LYS A 45 0.41 -7.41 9.24
C LYS A 45 1.20 -6.46 10.14
N LEU A 46 2.06 -7.01 11.00
CA LEU A 46 2.86 -6.23 11.93
C LEU A 46 3.79 -5.27 11.19
N GLU A 47 4.46 -5.72 10.13
CA GLU A 47 5.37 -4.87 9.34
C GLU A 47 4.64 -3.73 8.64
N LEU A 48 3.42 -4.00 8.13
CA LEU A 48 2.56 -2.95 7.57
C LEU A 48 2.10 -1.95 8.62
N GLU A 49 1.69 -2.44 9.79
CA GLU A 49 1.26 -1.60 10.91
C GLU A 49 2.41 -0.74 11.44
N GLU A 50 3.60 -1.30 11.61
CA GLU A 50 4.78 -0.56 12.07
C GLU A 50 5.19 0.54 11.08
N GLU A 51 5.10 0.29 9.78
CA GLU A 51 5.50 1.28 8.77
C GLU A 51 4.42 2.33 8.45
N LEU A 52 3.13 1.98 8.57
CA LEU A 52 2.02 2.86 8.21
C LEU A 52 1.41 3.58 9.42
N VAL A 53 1.30 2.89 10.55
CA VAL A 53 0.73 3.42 11.79
C VAL A 53 1.86 3.92 12.67
N THR A 54 2.70 3.04 13.21
CA THR A 54 3.72 3.40 14.23
C THR A 54 4.70 4.47 13.75
N ARG A 55 5.04 4.49 12.46
CA ARG A 55 5.96 5.48 11.91
C ARG A 55 5.35 6.87 11.75
N TRP A 56 4.05 6.96 11.51
CA TRP A 56 3.36 8.22 11.17
C TRP A 56 2.53 8.76 12.33
N GLU A 57 2.13 7.89 13.25
CA GLU A 57 1.61 8.21 14.56
C GLU A 57 2.69 8.97 15.36
N GLN A 58 2.39 10.20 15.74
CA GLN A 58 3.30 11.04 16.52
C GLN A 58 2.85 11.18 17.97
N ASP A 59 1.57 11.01 18.27
CA ASP A 59 1.01 11.32 19.58
C ASP A 59 0.74 10.13 20.51
N GLY A 60 0.85 8.88 20.02
CA GLY A 60 0.80 7.69 20.87
C GLY A 60 -0.61 7.17 21.18
N ASP A 61 -1.63 7.59 20.42
CA ASP A 61 -3.03 7.23 20.59
C ASP A 61 -3.48 6.01 19.76
N ASN A 62 -2.57 5.35 19.04
CA ASN A 62 -2.82 4.25 18.09
C ASN A 62 -3.77 4.64 16.94
N CYS A 63 -3.90 5.93 16.64
CA CYS A 63 -4.65 6.46 15.51
C CYS A 63 -3.77 7.43 14.74
N VAL A 64 -3.43 7.13 13.47
CA VAL A 64 -2.86 8.18 12.63
C VAL A 64 -4.00 9.09 12.18
N SER A 65 -4.09 10.24 12.84
CA SER A 65 -5.06 11.27 12.51
C SER A 65 -4.73 11.88 11.14
N ARG A 66 -5.76 12.37 10.43
CA ARG A 66 -5.56 13.08 9.15
C ARG A 66 -4.49 14.18 9.23
N HIS A 67 -4.41 14.89 10.35
CA HIS A 67 -3.41 15.96 10.53
C HIS A 67 -1.98 15.42 10.58
N GLU A 68 -1.75 14.29 11.23
CA GLU A 68 -0.43 13.66 11.30
C GLU A 68 -0.02 13.09 9.95
N PHE A 69 -0.97 12.41 9.29
CA PHE A 69 -0.78 11.91 7.94
C PHE A 69 -0.44 13.06 6.96
N GLU A 70 -1.17 14.17 7.00
CA GLU A 70 -0.88 15.36 6.19
C GLU A 70 0.51 15.92 6.47
N LYS A 71 0.84 16.11 7.75
CA LYS A 71 2.12 16.65 8.17
C LYS A 71 3.28 15.79 7.68
N GLN A 72 3.17 14.47 7.82
CA GLN A 72 4.20 13.54 7.40
C GLN A 72 4.28 13.42 5.88
N TRP A 73 3.15 13.43 5.18
CA TRP A 73 3.08 13.40 3.72
C TRP A 73 3.73 14.64 3.10
N VAL A 74 3.34 15.83 3.56
CA VAL A 74 3.91 17.10 3.09
C VAL A 74 5.40 17.18 3.44
N ALA A 75 5.82 16.74 4.63
CA ALA A 75 7.23 16.74 5.01
C ALA A 75 8.09 15.76 4.19
N THR A 76 7.52 14.62 3.80
CA THR A 76 8.26 13.57 3.08
C THR A 76 8.29 13.83 1.57
N TYR A 77 7.16 14.25 1.00
CA TYR A 77 6.96 14.32 -0.45
C TYR A 77 6.83 15.74 -1.01
N HIS A 78 6.68 16.75 -0.15
CA HIS A 78 6.42 18.13 -0.55
C HIS A 78 5.19 18.27 -1.49
N ASP A 79 4.23 17.36 -1.35
CA ASP A 79 2.98 17.36 -2.12
C ASP A 79 1.97 18.35 -1.53
N HIS A 80 0.89 18.63 -2.25
CA HIS A 80 -0.16 19.53 -1.79
C HIS A 80 -1.10 18.85 -0.78
N PRO A 81 -1.55 19.56 0.27
CA PRO A 81 -2.48 19.00 1.27
C PRO A 81 -3.83 18.54 0.68
N ASN A 82 -4.22 19.02 -0.50
CA ASN A 82 -5.47 18.61 -1.15
C ASN A 82 -5.43 17.15 -1.67
N THR A 83 -4.28 16.62 -2.06
CA THR A 83 -4.16 15.22 -2.50
C THR A 83 -4.22 14.28 -1.30
N VAL A 84 -3.64 14.70 -0.18
CA VAL A 84 -3.62 13.97 1.10
C VAL A 84 -5.02 13.54 1.55
N ASN A 85 -6.02 14.41 1.48
CA ASN A 85 -7.36 14.09 1.96
C ASN A 85 -8.02 12.94 1.16
N GLU A 86 -7.84 12.92 -0.16
CA GLU A 86 -8.35 11.86 -1.02
C GLU A 86 -7.64 10.53 -0.76
N PHE A 87 -6.32 10.57 -0.51
CA PHE A 87 -5.58 9.37 -0.12
C PHE A 87 -6.00 8.87 1.25
N PHE A 88 -6.10 9.75 2.24
CA PHE A 88 -6.50 9.39 3.60
C PHE A 88 -7.87 8.69 3.61
N HIS A 89 -8.89 9.27 2.99
CA HIS A 89 -10.23 8.66 2.92
C HIS A 89 -10.27 7.31 2.20
N ARG A 90 -9.29 7.02 1.35
CA ARG A 90 -9.24 5.74 0.64
C ARG A 90 -8.65 4.62 1.49
N ILE A 91 -7.79 4.98 2.44
CA ILE A 91 -7.11 4.05 3.35
C ILE A 91 -7.90 3.92 4.66
N ASP A 92 -8.61 4.96 5.06
CA ASP A 92 -9.60 4.96 6.15
C ASP A 92 -10.85 4.21 5.69
N GLN A 93 -10.83 2.88 5.79
CA GLN A 93 -11.90 2.00 5.32
C GLN A 93 -13.15 2.13 6.19
N ASN A 94 -12.96 2.28 7.50
CA ASN A 94 -14.06 2.42 8.43
C ASN A 94 -14.66 3.85 8.45
N GLY A 95 -13.94 4.84 7.88
CA GLY A 95 -14.38 6.22 7.75
C GLY A 95 -14.45 6.97 9.08
N ASN A 96 -13.71 6.52 10.09
CA ASN A 96 -13.73 7.10 11.44
C ASN A 96 -12.77 8.30 11.58
N GLY A 97 -11.98 8.60 10.55
CA GLY A 97 -10.99 9.68 10.57
C GLY A 97 -9.65 9.31 11.21
N CYS A 98 -9.44 8.03 11.48
CA CYS A 98 -8.28 7.44 12.15
C CYS A 98 -7.78 6.24 11.36
N LEU A 99 -6.51 6.26 10.94
CA LEU A 99 -5.89 5.05 10.43
C LEU A 99 -5.38 4.22 11.59
N GLU A 100 -6.04 3.09 11.82
CA GLU A 100 -5.73 2.16 12.90
C GLU A 100 -5.47 0.74 12.36
N SER A 101 -5.03 -0.16 13.25
CA SER A 101 -4.82 -1.58 12.97
C SER A 101 -6.01 -2.26 12.26
N SER A 102 -7.22 -1.79 12.52
CA SER A 102 -8.45 -2.30 11.91
C SER A 102 -8.52 -1.98 10.41
N ASP A 103 -8.10 -0.79 9.99
CA ASP A 103 -8.04 -0.42 8.58
C ASP A 103 -6.95 -1.19 7.85
N ILE A 104 -5.80 -1.39 8.52
CA ILE A 104 -4.73 -2.25 8.00
C ILE A 104 -5.24 -3.69 7.82
N ASP A 105 -6.05 -4.21 8.74
CA ASP A 105 -6.62 -5.57 8.65
C ASP A 105 -7.46 -5.76 7.38
N VAL A 106 -8.28 -4.77 7.01
CA VAL A 106 -9.12 -4.82 5.81
C VAL A 106 -8.27 -4.83 4.54
N HIS A 107 -7.24 -3.97 4.49
CA HIS A 107 -6.32 -3.93 3.35
C HIS A 107 -5.45 -5.19 3.28
N PHE A 108 -4.99 -5.67 4.44
CA PHE A 108 -4.18 -6.86 4.54
C PHE A 108 -4.95 -8.10 4.11
N GLY A 109 -6.21 -8.27 4.55
CA GLY A 109 -7.06 -9.38 4.10
C GLY A 109 -7.40 -9.34 2.60
N THR A 110 -7.17 -8.21 1.94
CA THR A 110 -7.26 -8.13 0.47
C THR A 110 -5.99 -8.67 -0.21
N LEU A 111 -4.84 -8.60 0.46
CA LEU A 111 -3.56 -9.15 -0.01
C LEU A 111 -3.40 -10.62 0.40
N ASP A 112 -3.69 -10.95 1.66
CA ASP A 112 -3.73 -12.28 2.25
C ASP A 112 -4.98 -13.03 1.74
N THR A 113 -4.88 -13.52 0.51
CA THR A 113 -5.99 -14.18 -0.18
C THR A 113 -6.26 -15.56 0.42
N ASN A 114 -5.25 -16.18 1.03
CA ASN A 114 -5.34 -17.53 1.58
C ASN A 114 -5.81 -17.53 3.06
N GLY A 115 -5.68 -16.41 3.76
CA GLY A 115 -6.14 -16.19 5.13
C GLY A 115 -5.24 -16.80 6.21
N ASP A 116 -3.94 -16.99 5.92
CA ASP A 116 -2.96 -17.54 6.87
C ASP A 116 -2.30 -16.47 7.75
N GLY A 117 -2.67 -15.20 7.56
CA GLY A 117 -2.13 -14.07 8.31
C GLY A 117 -0.79 -13.57 7.79
N ILE A 118 -0.35 -14.04 6.62
CA ILE A 118 0.87 -13.59 5.94
C ILE A 118 0.60 -13.27 4.48
N ALA A 119 1.06 -12.11 3.99
CA ALA A 119 0.98 -11.77 2.58
C ALA A 119 2.31 -12.12 1.92
N THR A 120 2.35 -13.22 1.19
CA THR A 120 3.56 -13.62 0.45
C THR A 120 3.71 -12.83 -0.84
N LEU A 121 4.94 -12.78 -1.38
CA LEU A 121 5.20 -12.19 -2.70
C LEU A 121 4.30 -12.78 -3.80
N ASP A 122 3.98 -14.08 -3.71
CA ASP A 122 3.13 -14.75 -4.70
C ASP A 122 1.66 -14.27 -4.62
N GLU A 123 1.15 -14.05 -3.42
CA GLU A 123 -0.18 -13.49 -3.21
C GLU A 123 -0.26 -12.04 -3.63
N PHE A 124 0.76 -11.24 -3.30
CA PHE A 124 0.83 -9.85 -3.75
C PHE A 124 0.87 -9.76 -5.28
N ARG A 125 1.68 -10.61 -5.93
CA ARG A 125 1.72 -10.73 -7.40
C ARG A 125 0.34 -11.10 -7.95
N THR A 126 -0.28 -12.12 -7.38
CA THR A 126 -1.60 -12.60 -7.81
C THR A 126 -2.64 -11.49 -7.67
N PHE A 127 -2.68 -10.79 -6.54
CA PHE A 127 -3.56 -9.65 -6.31
C PHE A 127 -3.36 -8.56 -7.38
N MET A 128 -2.11 -8.19 -7.65
CA MET A 128 -1.77 -7.14 -8.61
C MET A 128 -2.13 -7.52 -10.05
N HIS A 129 -1.93 -8.78 -10.44
CA HIS A 129 -2.38 -9.31 -11.72
C HIS A 129 -3.92 -9.32 -11.86
N HIS A 130 -4.65 -9.53 -10.76
CA HIS A 130 -6.12 -9.46 -10.76
C HIS A 130 -6.64 -8.02 -10.75
N ALA A 131 -5.99 -7.11 -10.02
CA ALA A 131 -6.38 -5.70 -9.88
C ALA A 131 -6.06 -4.88 -11.13
N HIS A 132 -4.94 -5.18 -11.79
CA HIS A 132 -4.59 -4.68 -13.11
C HIS A 132 -4.62 -5.86 -14.10
N PRO A 133 -5.80 -6.21 -14.64
CA PRO A 133 -5.85 -7.09 -15.78
C PRO A 133 -5.20 -6.34 -16.94
N GLU A 134 -3.89 -6.54 -17.14
CA GLU A 134 -3.24 -6.19 -18.40
C GLU A 134 -4.12 -6.76 -19.50
N GLY A 135 -4.63 -5.88 -20.36
CA GLY A 135 -5.45 -6.31 -21.48
C GLY A 135 -4.68 -7.34 -22.30
N ASN A 136 -5.02 -8.61 -22.11
CA ASN A 136 -4.80 -9.75 -22.98
C ASN A 136 -3.42 -9.85 -23.67
N HIS A 137 -2.55 -10.71 -23.15
CA HIS A 137 -1.63 -11.48 -24.01
C HIS A 137 -1.91 -12.97 -23.84
N GLY A 138 -2.89 -13.45 -24.61
CA GLY A 138 -3.01 -14.86 -24.93
C GLY A 138 -1.86 -15.34 -25.80
N HIS A 139 -1.20 -16.40 -25.36
CA HIS A 139 -0.68 -17.50 -26.16
C HIS A 139 -0.68 -18.71 -25.22
N GLY A 140 -1.54 -19.73 -25.31
CA GLY A 140 -2.23 -20.27 -26.47
C GLY A 140 -1.36 -21.38 -27.08
N GLY A 141 -1.58 -22.64 -26.67
CA GLY A 141 -1.09 -23.85 -27.36
C GLY A 141 0.04 -24.59 -26.67
#